data_AF-A0A2D4S3I6-F1
#
_entry.id   AF-A0A2D4S3I6-F1
#
_cell.length_a   1.000
_cell.length_b   1.000
_cell.length_c   1.000
_cell.angle_alpha   90.00
_cell.angle_beta   90.00
_cell.angle_gamma   90.00
#
_symmetry.space_group_name_H-M   'P 1'
#
loop_
_entity.id
_entity.type
_entity.pdbx_description
1 polymer ?
#
loop_
_entity_poly.entity_id
_entity_poly.type
_entity_poly.pdbx_seq_one_letter_code
_entity_poly.pdbx_strand_id
1 'polypeptide(L)'
;AKLVYNNSPSFNWTLNFRQQTFDTWAAEGKDVSAYDRSKLMSVEYDDSELSAAADARVKTFQADTAREANVFHHLITLPTYHTTALSVDNLAKEYFGEQGMLGYVEGVQRKEIRQGIACVKHQNMSGSDMGDDHKEYFAGENALKAGGAKNTSNQFNNI
;
A
#
# COMPACT_ATOMS: atom_id res chain seq x y z
N ALA A 1 -18.97 -4.41 -25.44
CA ALA A 1 -18.49 -3.09 -24.95
C ALA A 1 -17.38 -3.33 -23.94
N LYS A 2 -16.38 -2.45 -23.83
CA LYS A 2 -15.31 -2.56 -22.81
C LYS A 2 -15.85 -2.04 -21.47
N LEU A 3 -15.58 -2.75 -20.37
CA LEU A 3 -16.09 -2.38 -19.03
C LEU A 3 -15.02 -1.70 -18.18
N VAL A 4 -15.45 -0.82 -17.28
CA VAL A 4 -14.64 -0.30 -16.16
C VAL A 4 -15.20 -0.92 -14.89
N TYR A 5 -14.36 -1.52 -14.06
CA TYR A 5 -14.78 -2.20 -12.84
C TYR A 5 -14.14 -1.57 -11.59
N ASN A 6 -15.00 -1.18 -10.65
CA ASN A 6 -14.58 -0.76 -9.32
C ASN A 6 -14.36 -2.00 -8.44
N ASN A 7 -13.10 -2.31 -8.15
CA ASN A 7 -12.70 -3.27 -7.13
C ASN A 7 -12.91 -2.61 -5.75
N SER A 8 -14.18 -2.55 -5.32
CA SER A 8 -14.60 -1.69 -4.22
C SER A 8 -13.91 -2.06 -2.89
N PRO A 9 -13.36 -1.08 -2.15
CA PRO A 9 -12.85 -1.31 -0.79
C PRO A 9 -13.98 -1.58 0.22
N SER A 10 -15.24 -1.34 -0.14
CA SER A 10 -16.40 -1.66 0.69
C SER A 10 -16.79 -3.14 0.65
N PHE A 11 -16.20 -3.93 -0.26
CA PHE A 11 -16.38 -5.38 -0.24
C PHE A 11 -15.45 -6.01 0.79
N ASN A 12 -15.98 -6.97 1.57
CA ASN A 12 -15.13 -7.86 2.34
C ASN A 12 -14.55 -8.93 1.40
N TRP A 13 -13.37 -8.66 0.82
CA TRP A 13 -12.75 -9.52 -0.19
C TRP A 13 -12.49 -10.93 0.33
N THR A 14 -11.86 -11.06 1.50
CA THR A 14 -11.56 -12.36 2.11
C THR A 14 -12.82 -13.19 2.33
N LEU A 15 -13.85 -12.63 2.96
CA LEU A 15 -15.10 -13.36 3.20
C LEU A 15 -15.78 -13.78 1.89
N ASN A 16 -15.89 -12.87 0.93
CA ASN A 16 -16.54 -13.16 -0.35
C ASN A 16 -15.82 -14.29 -1.10
N PHE A 17 -14.48 -14.25 -1.18
CA PHE A 17 -13.72 -15.27 -1.90
C PHE A 17 -13.63 -16.59 -1.14
N ARG A 18 -13.56 -16.58 0.20
CA ARG A 18 -13.66 -17.82 1.00
C ARG A 18 -15.03 -18.46 0.85
N GLN A 19 -16.12 -17.69 0.88
CA GLN A 19 -17.48 -18.21 0.63
C GLN A 19 -17.62 -18.79 -0.78
N GLN A 20 -17.17 -18.07 -1.81
CA GLN A 20 -17.19 -18.59 -3.19
C GLN A 20 -16.37 -19.88 -3.33
N THR A 21 -15.23 -19.97 -2.66
CA THR A 21 -14.38 -21.18 -2.70
C THR A 21 -15.02 -22.33 -1.95
N PHE A 22 -15.60 -22.08 -0.78
CA PHE A 22 -16.37 -23.07 -0.03
C PHE A 22 -17.52 -23.62 -0.87
N ASP A 23 -18.30 -22.73 -1.48
CA ASP A 23 -19.47 -23.12 -2.29
C ASP A 23 -19.04 -23.90 -3.56
N THR A 24 -17.92 -23.51 -4.18
CA THR A 24 -17.34 -24.23 -5.34
C THR A 24 -16.90 -25.64 -4.93
N TRP A 25 -16.15 -25.77 -3.84
CA TRP A 25 -15.67 -27.06 -3.33
C TRP A 25 -16.82 -27.98 -2.91
N ALA A 26 -17.84 -27.43 -2.24
CA ALA A 26 -19.04 -28.19 -1.89
C ALA A 26 -19.76 -28.71 -3.14
N ALA A 27 -19.89 -27.89 -4.20
CA ALA A 27 -20.50 -28.30 -5.46
C ALA A 27 -19.66 -29.34 -6.22
N GLU A 28 -18.34 -29.29 -6.09
CA GLU A 28 -17.39 -30.27 -6.66
C GLU A 28 -17.29 -31.56 -5.82
N GLY A 29 -17.96 -31.63 -4.67
CA GLY A 29 -17.95 -32.79 -3.77
C GLY A 29 -16.70 -32.93 -2.91
N LYS A 30 -15.90 -31.87 -2.79
CA LYS A 30 -14.76 -31.83 -1.85
C LYS A 30 -15.28 -31.71 -0.41
N ASP A 31 -14.60 -32.37 0.54
CA ASP A 31 -14.97 -32.30 1.95
C ASP A 31 -14.73 -30.88 2.50
N VAL A 32 -15.80 -30.24 2.93
CA VAL A 32 -15.80 -28.91 3.55
C VAL A 32 -16.26 -28.93 5.01
N SER A 33 -16.42 -30.13 5.60
CA SER A 33 -16.94 -30.30 6.97
C SER A 33 -16.08 -29.65 8.06
N ALA A 34 -14.80 -29.44 7.77
CA ALA A 34 -13.86 -28.72 8.64
C ALA A 34 -14.10 -27.20 8.69
N TYR A 35 -14.96 -26.65 7.83
CA TYR A 35 -15.19 -25.21 7.71
C TYR A 35 -16.64 -24.85 8.07
N ASP A 36 -16.80 -23.89 8.99
CA ASP A 36 -18.10 -23.25 9.23
C ASP A 36 -18.27 -22.07 8.26
N ARG A 37 -19.20 -22.22 7.31
CA ARG A 37 -19.50 -21.20 6.28
C ARG A 37 -19.82 -19.82 6.88
N SER A 38 -20.40 -19.76 8.08
CA SER A 38 -20.75 -18.51 8.76
C SER A 38 -19.56 -17.81 9.41
N LYS A 39 -18.44 -18.53 9.60
CA LYS A 39 -17.24 -18.06 10.30
C LYS A 39 -16.00 -17.97 9.41
N LEU A 40 -16.17 -17.98 8.09
CA LEU A 40 -15.04 -17.99 7.15
C LEU A 40 -14.11 -16.76 7.23
N MET A 41 -14.49 -15.68 7.92
CA MET A 41 -13.60 -14.54 8.19
C MET A 41 -12.67 -14.77 9.40
N SER A 42 -12.85 -15.87 10.13
CA SER A 42 -12.09 -16.17 11.35
C SER A 42 -10.61 -16.37 11.06
N VAL A 43 -9.77 -15.91 12.00
CA VAL A 43 -8.31 -16.09 11.99
C VAL A 43 -7.91 -17.57 12.01
N GLU A 44 -8.77 -18.43 12.56
CA GLU A 44 -8.53 -19.88 12.63
C GLU A 44 -8.35 -20.53 11.24
N TYR A 45 -8.84 -19.87 10.19
CA TYR A 45 -8.74 -20.36 8.81
C TYR A 45 -7.62 -19.70 8.01
N ASP A 46 -6.83 -18.77 8.55
CA ASP A 46 -5.85 -18.01 7.76
C ASP A 46 -4.81 -18.91 7.07
N ASP A 47 -4.35 -19.96 7.75
CA ASP A 47 -3.39 -20.94 7.23
C ASP A 47 -4.06 -22.17 6.58
N SER A 48 -5.39 -22.14 6.39
CA SER A 48 -6.12 -23.28 5.81
C SER A 48 -5.98 -23.38 4.29
N GLU A 49 -6.21 -24.58 3.76
CA GLU A 49 -6.24 -24.81 2.32
C GLU A 49 -7.31 -23.97 1.63
N LEU A 50 -8.47 -23.79 2.27
CA LEU A 50 -9.55 -22.93 1.77
C LEU A 50 -9.10 -21.47 1.61
N SER A 51 -8.35 -20.96 2.60
CA SER A 51 -7.80 -19.61 2.57
C SER A 51 -6.78 -19.45 1.43
N ALA A 52 -5.83 -20.38 1.30
CA ALA A 52 -4.86 -20.36 0.21
C ALA A 52 -5.53 -20.40 -1.18
N ALA A 53 -6.58 -21.21 -1.36
CA ALA A 53 -7.33 -21.29 -2.59
C ALA A 53 -8.16 -20.01 -2.87
N ALA A 54 -8.76 -19.41 -1.84
CA ALA A 54 -9.45 -18.13 -1.96
C ALA A 54 -8.49 -16.99 -2.35
N ASP A 55 -7.32 -16.92 -1.72
CA ASP A 55 -6.29 -15.91 -2.00
C ASP A 55 -5.70 -16.05 -3.40
N ALA A 56 -5.54 -17.28 -3.89
CA ALA A 56 -5.14 -17.53 -5.27
C ALA A 56 -6.13 -16.91 -6.28
N ARG A 57 -7.43 -16.96 -5.99
CA ARG A 57 -8.48 -16.34 -6.80
C ARG A 57 -8.52 -14.82 -6.65
N VAL A 58 -8.31 -14.29 -5.44
CA VAL A 58 -8.19 -12.82 -5.24
C VAL A 58 -7.03 -12.28 -6.06
N LYS A 59 -5.88 -12.98 -6.04
CA LYS A 59 -4.66 -12.61 -6.78
C LYS A 59 -4.89 -12.52 -8.29
N THR A 60 -5.67 -13.42 -8.88
CA THR A 60 -5.92 -13.44 -10.33
C THR A 60 -7.16 -12.66 -10.75
N PHE A 61 -7.99 -12.18 -9.82
CA PHE A 61 -9.29 -11.55 -10.10
C PHE A 61 -9.26 -10.53 -11.24
N GLN A 62 -8.30 -9.60 -11.23
CA GLN A 62 -8.18 -8.57 -12.28
C GLN A 62 -7.82 -9.18 -13.64
N ALA A 63 -6.86 -10.11 -13.67
CA ALA A 63 -6.45 -10.77 -14.91
C ALA A 63 -7.57 -11.64 -15.50
N ASP A 64 -8.29 -12.37 -14.64
CA ASP A 64 -9.40 -13.23 -15.06
C ASP A 64 -10.60 -12.42 -15.55
N THR A 65 -11.00 -11.38 -14.83
CA THR A 65 -12.13 -10.53 -15.27
C THR A 65 -11.80 -9.67 -16.48
N ALA A 66 -10.54 -9.30 -16.69
CA ALA A 66 -10.11 -8.68 -17.93
C ALA A 66 -10.25 -9.64 -19.13
N ARG A 67 -9.85 -10.89 -18.95
CA ARG A 67 -9.87 -11.94 -19.99
C ARG A 67 -11.27 -12.47 -20.28
N GLU A 68 -12.06 -12.74 -19.25
CA GLU A 68 -13.32 -13.48 -19.34
C GLU A 68 -14.55 -12.57 -19.29
N ALA A 69 -14.46 -11.43 -18.63
CA ALA A 69 -15.60 -10.50 -18.43
C ALA A 69 -15.44 -9.18 -19.20
N ASN A 70 -14.42 -9.05 -20.05
CA ASN A 70 -14.13 -7.84 -20.85
C ASN A 70 -13.94 -6.57 -19.99
N VAL A 71 -13.41 -6.72 -18.77
CA VAL A 71 -13.01 -5.57 -17.94
C VAL A 71 -11.72 -4.96 -18.51
N PHE A 72 -11.84 -3.77 -19.08
CA PHE A 72 -10.73 -3.04 -19.65
C PHE A 72 -9.92 -2.26 -18.61
N HIS A 73 -10.59 -1.72 -17.58
CA HIS A 73 -9.95 -0.88 -16.58
C HIS A 73 -10.38 -1.28 -15.17
N HIS A 74 -9.41 -1.46 -14.30
CA HIS A 74 -9.58 -1.75 -12.88
C HIS A 74 -9.16 -0.53 -12.07
N LEU A 75 -10.00 -0.15 -11.12
CA LEU A 75 -9.67 0.84 -10.11
C LEU A 75 -10.13 0.36 -8.73
N ILE A 76 -9.53 0.91 -7.69
CA ILE A 76 -10.09 0.90 -6.34
C ILE A 76 -10.48 2.36 -6.10
N THR A 77 -11.71 2.64 -5.66
CA THR A 77 -12.18 4.04 -5.53
C THR A 77 -11.44 4.84 -4.47
N LEU A 78 -11.34 4.33 -3.24
CA LEU A 78 -10.77 5.04 -2.09
C LEU A 78 -9.56 4.34 -1.44
N PRO A 79 -8.58 3.80 -2.21
CA PRO A 79 -7.46 3.08 -1.62
C PRO A 79 -6.60 4.02 -0.76
N THR A 80 -6.37 5.25 -1.22
CA THR A 80 -5.55 6.24 -0.53
C THR A 80 -6.19 6.78 0.75
N TYR A 81 -7.53 6.77 0.85
CA TYR A 81 -8.23 7.11 2.10
C TYR A 81 -7.87 6.11 3.19
N HIS A 82 -8.00 4.82 2.90
CA HIS A 82 -7.70 3.75 3.85
C HIS A 82 -6.21 3.65 4.19
N THR A 83 -5.31 3.73 3.20
CA THR A 83 -3.86 3.63 3.47
C THR A 83 -3.36 4.82 4.27
N THR A 84 -3.86 6.03 4.01
CA THR A 84 -3.49 7.22 4.80
C THR A 84 -3.96 7.06 6.25
N ALA A 85 -5.24 6.73 6.46
CA ALA A 85 -5.79 6.54 7.81
C ALA A 85 -5.02 5.47 8.60
N LEU A 86 -4.76 4.31 7.99
CA LEU A 86 -4.01 3.22 8.63
C LEU A 86 -2.57 3.61 8.95
N SER A 87 -1.87 4.27 8.02
CA SER A 87 -0.48 4.68 8.22
C SER A 87 -0.34 5.71 9.35
N VAL A 88 -1.27 6.66 9.45
CA VAL A 88 -1.29 7.68 10.50
C VAL A 88 -1.64 7.07 11.85
N ASP A 89 -2.63 6.16 11.90
CA ASP A 89 -3.01 5.47 13.14
C ASP A 89 -1.86 4.63 13.70
N ASN A 90 -1.20 3.82 12.86
CA ASN A 90 -0.04 3.02 13.28
C ASN A 90 1.12 3.90 13.75
N LEU A 91 1.45 4.96 13.01
CA LEU A 91 2.52 5.87 13.40
C LEU A 91 2.20 6.58 14.73
N ALA A 92 0.97 7.06 14.92
CA ALA A 92 0.57 7.72 16.15
C ALA A 92 0.64 6.77 17.35
N LYS A 93 0.16 5.54 17.20
CA LYS A 93 0.23 4.49 18.24
C LYS A 93 1.65 4.20 18.68
N GLU A 94 2.58 4.07 17.74
CA GLU A 94 3.98 3.78 18.07
C GLU A 94 4.70 5.02 18.62
N TYR A 95 4.55 6.17 17.96
CA TYR A 95 5.27 7.40 18.30
C TYR A 95 4.86 7.99 19.64
N PHE A 96 3.57 7.98 19.97
CA PHE A 96 3.08 8.45 21.27
C PHE A 96 2.95 7.32 22.30
N GLY A 97 3.20 6.07 21.89
CA GLY A 97 3.33 4.92 22.77
C GLY A 97 4.77 4.74 23.28
N GLU A 98 5.12 3.50 23.61
CA GLU A 98 6.43 3.18 24.21
C GLU A 98 7.61 3.31 23.23
N GLN A 99 7.36 3.26 21.91
CA GLN A 99 8.42 3.29 20.90
C GLN A 99 9.01 4.69 20.68
N GLY A 100 8.23 5.75 20.92
CA GLY A 100 8.70 7.12 20.69
C GLY A 100 9.22 7.33 19.27
N MET A 101 10.37 8.00 19.14
CA MET A 101 11.04 8.20 17.85
C MET A 101 11.34 6.90 17.10
N LEU A 102 11.50 5.76 17.78
CA LEU A 102 11.82 4.49 17.12
C LEU A 102 10.68 4.02 16.21
N GLY A 103 9.42 4.30 16.56
CA GLY A 103 8.25 3.99 15.73
C GLY A 103 8.33 4.68 14.37
N TYR A 104 8.71 5.97 14.34
CA TYR A 104 8.95 6.68 13.08
C TYR A 104 10.16 6.11 12.31
N VAL A 105 11.27 5.85 13.00
CA VAL A 105 12.51 5.38 12.37
C VAL A 105 12.33 4.00 11.73
N GLU A 106 11.68 3.05 12.40
CA GLU A 106 11.45 1.70 11.90
C GLU A 106 10.26 1.60 10.95
N GLY A 107 9.16 2.26 11.31
CA GLY A 107 7.91 2.23 10.56
C GLY A 107 7.99 2.96 9.21
N VAL A 108 8.77 4.05 9.14
CA VAL A 108 8.82 4.98 8.00
C VAL A 108 10.25 5.13 7.46
N GLN A 109 11.14 5.78 8.21
CA GLN A 109 12.40 6.29 7.65
C GLN A 109 13.30 5.20 7.05
N ARG A 110 13.54 4.11 7.79
CA ARG A 110 14.37 2.99 7.31
C ARG A 110 13.75 2.32 6.08
N LYS A 111 12.42 2.26 5.99
CA LYS A 111 11.72 1.66 4.85
C LYS A 111 11.82 2.56 3.61
N GLU A 112 11.59 3.86 3.76
CA GLU A 112 11.74 4.82 2.65
C GLU A 112 13.14 4.78 2.06
N ILE A 113 14.17 4.80 2.91
CA ILE A 113 15.58 4.70 2.50
C ILE A 113 15.81 3.41 1.70
N ARG A 114 15.45 2.24 2.26
CA ARG A 114 15.74 0.93 1.63
C ARG A 114 14.96 0.70 0.34
N GLN A 115 13.81 1.33 0.20
CA GLN A 115 12.98 1.25 -1.01
C GLN A 115 13.31 2.35 -2.03
N GLY A 116 14.23 3.26 -1.72
CA GLY A 116 14.59 4.37 -2.61
C GLY A 116 13.46 5.39 -2.80
N ILE A 117 12.60 5.57 -1.79
CA ILE A 117 11.49 6.52 -1.85
C ILE A 117 12.05 7.93 -1.70
N ALA A 118 11.87 8.74 -2.75
CA ALA A 118 12.45 10.07 -2.84
C ALA A 118 11.98 11.04 -1.74
N CYS A 119 10.82 10.78 -1.11
CA CYS A 119 10.29 11.56 0.02
C CYS A 119 11.26 11.68 1.21
N VAL A 120 12.22 10.77 1.36
CA VAL A 120 13.26 10.91 2.40
C VAL A 120 14.04 12.23 2.23
N LYS A 121 14.25 12.66 0.98
CA LYS A 121 14.78 13.99 0.60
C LYS A 121 13.62 14.95 0.31
N HIS A 122 12.74 15.15 1.29
CA HIS A 122 11.49 15.93 1.14
C HIS A 122 11.70 17.37 0.64
N GLN A 123 12.85 18.01 0.89
CA GLN A 123 13.17 19.33 0.35
C GLN A 123 13.40 19.29 -1.16
N ASN A 124 14.18 18.31 -1.65
CA ASN A 124 14.37 18.10 -3.08
C ASN A 124 13.04 17.75 -3.75
N MET A 125 12.25 16.87 -3.14
CA MET A 125 10.92 16.49 -3.63
C MET A 125 9.91 17.66 -3.66
N SER A 126 10.05 18.66 -2.78
CA SER A 126 9.24 19.88 -2.82
C SER A 126 9.80 20.95 -3.77
N GLY A 127 10.89 20.63 -4.50
CA GLY A 127 11.46 21.48 -5.54
C GLY A 127 12.52 22.46 -5.06
N SER A 128 13.18 22.23 -3.92
CA SER A 128 14.24 23.12 -3.42
C SER A 128 15.33 23.39 -4.44
N ASP A 129 15.75 22.35 -5.17
CA ASP A 129 16.88 22.42 -6.09
C ASP A 129 16.52 23.25 -7.33
N MET A 130 15.31 23.08 -7.86
CA MET A 130 14.79 23.94 -8.92
C MET A 130 14.71 25.41 -8.48
N GLY A 131 14.32 25.65 -7.23
CA GLY A 131 14.28 26.99 -6.66
C GLY A 131 15.68 27.60 -6.53
N ASP A 132 16.68 26.80 -6.15
CA ASP A 132 18.06 27.25 -6.01
C ASP A 132 18.73 27.51 -7.36
N ASP A 133 18.51 26.64 -8.35
CA ASP A 133 18.98 26.86 -9.73
C ASP A 133 18.41 28.16 -10.32
N HIS A 134 17.12 28.44 -10.09
CA HIS A 134 16.49 29.67 -10.55
C HIS A 134 17.10 30.92 -9.88
N LYS A 135 17.37 30.86 -8.57
CA LYS A 135 18.01 31.98 -7.86
C LYS A 135 19.44 32.20 -8.34
N GLU A 136 20.20 31.13 -8.56
CA GLU A 136 21.57 31.20 -9.06
C GLU A 136 21.61 31.78 -10.47
N TYR A 137 20.68 31.38 -11.35
CA TYR A 137 20.53 31.98 -12.67
C TYR A 137 20.29 33.50 -12.60
N PHE A 138 19.47 33.98 -11.66
CA PHE A 138 19.11 35.40 -11.57
C PHE A 138 20.13 36.26 -10.80
N ALA A 139 20.65 35.76 -9.68
CA ALA A 139 21.46 36.52 -8.72
C ALA A 139 22.94 36.10 -8.68
N GLY A 140 23.33 35.06 -9.42
CA GLY A 140 24.69 34.53 -9.45
C GLY A 140 25.18 34.17 -8.05
N GLU A 141 26.39 34.63 -7.71
CA GLU A 141 27.03 34.37 -6.41
C GLU A 141 26.25 34.94 -5.20
N ASN A 142 25.35 35.92 -5.42
CA ASN A 142 24.53 36.51 -4.36
C ASN A 142 23.24 35.70 -4.08
N ALA A 143 23.04 34.56 -4.75
CA ALA A 143 21.86 33.73 -4.59
C ALA A 143 21.75 33.13 -3.17
N LEU A 144 20.65 33.41 -2.47
CA LEU A 144 20.32 32.82 -1.18
C LEU A 144 19.69 31.42 -1.35
N LYS A 145 20.54 30.40 -1.39
CA LYS A 145 20.17 29.00 -1.62
C LYS A 145 19.68 28.30 -0.34
N ALA A 146 18.73 27.38 -0.50
CA ALA A 146 18.28 26.46 0.55
C ALA A 146 19.27 25.28 0.74
N GLY A 147 19.96 24.90 -0.34
CA GLY A 147 21.08 23.96 -0.38
C GLY A 147 22.37 24.50 0.25
N GLY A 148 23.43 23.69 0.20
CA GLY A 148 24.77 24.07 0.64
C GLY A 148 25.36 23.11 1.69
N ALA A 149 26.58 23.41 2.14
CA ALA A 149 27.36 22.51 3.00
C ALA A 149 26.66 22.14 4.32
N LYS A 150 25.81 23.03 4.86
CA LYS A 150 25.06 22.82 6.11
C LYS A 150 23.63 22.29 5.89
N ASN A 151 23.24 21.96 4.67
CA ASN A 151 21.90 21.44 4.39
C ASN A 151 21.71 20.08 5.09
N THR A 152 20.61 19.93 5.82
CA THR A 152 20.31 18.73 6.60
C THR A 152 20.06 17.51 5.73
N SER A 153 19.68 17.68 4.46
CA SER A 153 19.53 16.59 3.49
C SER A 153 20.86 15.94 3.09
N ASN A 154 22.01 16.57 3.36
CA ASN A 154 23.32 16.00 3.04
C ASN A 154 23.59 14.67 3.75
N GLN A 155 22.92 14.41 4.89
CA GLN A 155 23.01 13.13 5.59
C GLN A 155 22.47 11.94 4.77
N PHE A 156 21.71 12.19 3.70
CA PHE A 156 21.13 11.17 2.82
C PHE A 156 21.89 11.01 1.49
N ASN A 157 23.09 11.57 1.33
CA ASN A 157 23.82 11.53 0.05
C ASN A 157 24.56 10.21 -0.21
N ASN A 158 24.86 9.44 0.85
CA ASN A 158 25.63 8.19 0.78
C ASN A 158 24.83 6.99 1.33
N ILE A 159 23.51 7.10 1.33
CA ILE A 159 22.56 6.06 1.75
C ILE A 159 21.75 5.63 0.53
#